data_AF-A0A554JL04-F1
#
_entry.id   AF-A0A554JL04-F1
#
_cell.length_a   1.000
_cell.length_b   1.000
_cell.length_c   1.000
_cell.angle_alpha   90.00
_cell.angle_beta   90.00
_cell.angle_gamma   90.00
#
_symmetry.space_group_name_H-M   'P 1'
#
loop_
_entity.id
_entity.type
_entity.pdbx_description
1 polymer ?
#
loop_
_entity_poly.entity_id
_entity_poly.type
_entity_poly.pdbx_seq_one_letter_code
_entity_poly.pdbx_strand_id
1 'polypeptide(L)'
;MILLRVSDNPMTRTKKFDHRLEHVSADIVSKIAQIDELKGRWITGAQLSPQVLGRLKRSVLITSTGASTRIEGARLSDEDIEKLMRGLDIQKFTNR
;
A
#
# COMPACT_ATOMS: atom_id res chain seq x y z
N MET A 1 -40.49 14.46 -13.57
CA MET A 1 -39.55 14.90 -14.61
C MET A 1 -38.34 15.51 -13.91
N ILE A 2 -37.28 14.72 -13.72
CA ILE A 2 -35.98 15.19 -13.19
C ILE A 2 -34.92 14.69 -14.17
N LEU A 3 -34.19 15.66 -14.72
CA LEU A 3 -33.12 15.53 -15.70
C LEU A 3 -31.78 15.15 -15.03
N LEU A 4 -30.82 14.79 -15.88
CA LEU A 4 -29.37 14.66 -15.67
C LEU A 4 -28.84 13.26 -15.31
N ARG A 5 -28.81 12.37 -16.31
CA ARG A 5 -27.65 11.49 -16.48
C ARG A 5 -26.61 12.24 -17.31
N VAL A 6 -25.54 12.69 -16.65
CA VAL A 6 -24.30 13.04 -17.35
C VAL A 6 -23.74 11.74 -17.89
N SER A 7 -23.77 11.58 -19.22
CA SER A 7 -23.11 10.49 -19.91
C SER A 7 -21.61 10.78 -19.89
N ASP A 8 -20.85 10.06 -19.05
CA ASP A 8 -19.39 10.10 -19.08
C ASP A 8 -18.90 9.46 -20.40
N ASN A 9 -18.47 10.30 -21.34
CA ASN A 9 -17.94 9.87 -22.62
C ASN A 9 -16.48 9.34 -22.45
N PRO A 10 -16.17 8.09 -22.83
CA PRO A 10 -14.82 7.55 -22.68
C PRO A 10 -13.73 8.38 -23.41
N MET A 11 -14.06 9.02 -24.53
CA MET A 11 -13.11 9.86 -25.27
C MET A 11 -12.71 11.14 -24.53
N THR A 12 -13.58 11.71 -23.69
CA THR A 12 -13.24 12.89 -22.89
C THR A 12 -12.42 12.51 -21.65
N ARG A 13 -12.62 11.29 -21.13
CA ARG A 13 -11.88 10.75 -19.98
C ARG A 13 -10.40 10.49 -20.31
N THR A 14 -10.13 9.92 -21.49
CA THR A 14 -8.75 9.70 -21.98
C THR A 14 -8.01 11.02 -22.12
N LYS A 15 -8.61 12.00 -22.80
CA LYS A 15 -8.01 13.34 -22.94
C LYS A 15 -7.72 14.04 -21.60
N LYS A 16 -8.62 13.90 -20.62
CA LYS A 16 -8.43 14.47 -19.27
C LYS A 16 -7.32 13.76 -18.49
N PHE A 17 -7.18 12.44 -18.67
CA PHE A 17 -6.12 11.67 -18.06
C PHE A 17 -4.76 12.02 -18.68
N ASP A 18 -4.66 12.03 -20.00
CA ASP A 18 -3.45 12.37 -20.74
C ASP A 18 -2.97 13.78 -20.39
N HIS A 19 -3.88 14.76 -20.36
CA HIS A 19 -3.57 16.12 -19.94
C HIS A 19 -2.99 16.20 -18.52
N ARG A 20 -3.46 15.38 -17.57
CA ARG A 20 -2.91 15.34 -16.20
C ARG A 20 -1.52 14.73 -16.13
N LEU A 21 -1.20 13.80 -17.04
CA LEU A 21 0.13 13.22 -17.16
C LEU A 21 1.11 14.14 -17.90
N GLU A 22 0.64 14.92 -18.86
CA GLU A 22 1.44 15.93 -19.56
C GLU A 22 1.76 17.13 -18.66
N HIS A 23 0.85 17.46 -17.72
CA HIS A 23 0.97 18.60 -16.80
C HIS A 23 1.07 18.13 -15.35
N VAL A 24 2.10 17.36 -15.04
CA VAL A 24 2.40 16.96 -13.65
C VAL A 24 2.88 18.19 -12.87
N SER A 25 2.26 18.44 -11.71
CA SER A 25 2.67 19.56 -10.85
C SER A 25 4.05 19.33 -10.24
N ALA A 26 4.76 20.44 -9.96
CA ALA A 26 6.07 20.40 -9.31
C ALA A 26 6.03 19.65 -7.96
N ASP A 27 4.92 19.74 -7.22
CA ASP A 27 4.72 19.03 -5.96
C ASP A 27 4.73 17.50 -6.14
N ILE A 28 4.12 16.99 -7.22
CA ILE A 28 4.13 15.55 -7.52
C ILE A 28 5.55 15.12 -7.92
N VAL A 29 6.23 15.90 -8.76
CA VAL A 29 7.62 15.63 -9.15
C VAL A 29 8.54 15.60 -7.93
N SER A 30 8.38 16.56 -7.00
CA SER A 30 9.13 16.62 -5.75
C SER A 30 8.88 15.39 -4.88
N LYS A 31 7.63 14.93 -4.76
CA LYS A 31 7.30 13.70 -4.03
C LYS A 31 7.93 12.47 -4.68
N ILE A 32 7.92 12.37 -6.01
CA ILE A 32 8.57 11.26 -6.73
C ILE A 32 10.08 11.27 -6.46
N ALA A 33 10.73 12.43 -6.51
CA ALA A 33 12.16 12.56 -6.22
C ALA A 33 12.50 12.13 -4.78
N GLN A 34 11.67 12.51 -3.80
CA GLN A 34 11.83 12.06 -2.40
C GLN A 34 11.69 10.53 -2.26
N ILE A 35 10.75 9.92 -2.98
CA ILE A 35 10.59 8.46 -3.01
C ILE A 35 11.82 7.80 -3.61
N ASP A 36 12.38 8.35 -4.69
CA ASP A 36 13.56 7.80 -5.35
C ASP A 36 14.82 7.91 -4.46
N GLU A 37 14.99 9.04 -3.76
CA GLU A 37 16.08 9.22 -2.79
C GLU A 37 15.99 8.19 -1.64
N LEU A 38 14.79 7.98 -1.10
CA LEU A 38 14.54 6.96 -0.08
C LEU A 38 14.83 5.55 -0.60
N LYS A 39 14.43 5.24 -1.83
CA LYS A 39 14.73 3.97 -2.50
C LYS A 39 16.24 3.78 -2.68
N GLY A 40 16.97 4.81 -3.09
CA GLY A 40 18.43 4.77 -3.22
C GLY A 40 19.12 4.49 -1.88
N ARG A 41 18.71 5.19 -0.82
CA ARG A 41 19.16 4.91 0.56
C ARG A 41 18.84 3.50 1.01
N TRP A 42 17.64 3.03 0.70
CA TRP A 42 17.21 1.67 1.04
C TRP A 42 18.09 0.62 0.36
N ILE A 43 18.26 0.69 -0.97
CA ILE A 43 19.05 -0.29 -1.72
C ILE A 43 20.51 -0.29 -1.27
N THR A 44 21.09 0.89 -1.06
CA THR A 44 22.50 1.03 -0.67
C THR A 44 22.73 0.68 0.81
N GLY A 45 21.77 1.00 1.67
CA GLY A 45 21.82 0.79 3.12
C GLY A 45 21.26 -0.56 3.59
N ALA A 46 20.69 -1.38 2.71
CA ALA A 46 20.04 -2.65 3.05
C ALA A 46 21.01 -3.81 3.41
N GLN A 47 22.14 -3.50 4.05
CA GLN A 47 22.86 -4.48 4.89
C GLN A 47 22.12 -4.64 6.23
N LEU A 48 20.80 -4.90 6.17
CA LEU A 48 20.00 -5.15 7.36
C LEU A 48 20.34 -6.55 7.85
N SER A 49 20.63 -6.68 9.15
CA SER A 49 20.84 -7.99 9.73
C SER A 49 19.59 -8.88 9.53
N PRO A 50 19.74 -10.20 9.39
CA PRO A 50 18.61 -11.12 9.23
C PRO A 50 17.50 -10.92 10.27
N GLN A 51 17.87 -10.56 11.51
CA GLN A 51 16.96 -10.29 12.61
C GLN A 51 16.12 -9.03 12.35
N VAL A 52 16.75 -7.94 11.92
CA VAL A 52 16.06 -6.69 11.59
C VAL A 52 15.13 -6.89 10.40
N LEU A 53 15.60 -7.62 9.38
CA LEU A 53 14.78 -7.96 8.21
C LEU A 53 13.56 -8.81 8.61
N GLY A 54 13.74 -9.79 9.50
CA GLY A 54 12.64 -10.60 10.03
C GLY A 54 11.59 -9.77 10.77
N ARG A 55 12.02 -8.84 11.64
CA ARG A 55 11.13 -7.91 12.35
C ARG A 55 10.39 -6.98 11.40
N LEU A 56 11.07 -6.47 10.37
CA LEU A 56 10.45 -5.61 9.37
C LEU A 56 9.39 -6.36 8.56
N LYS A 57 9.70 -7.55 8.05
CA LYS A 57 8.72 -8.39 7.33
C LYS A 57 7.46 -8.60 8.16
N ARG A 58 7.62 -8.92 9.44
CA ARG A 58 6.51 -9.12 10.37
C ARG A 58 5.68 -7.86 10.57
N SER A 59 6.34 -6.73 10.84
CA SER A 59 5.68 -5.44 11.02
C SER A 59 4.91 -5.01 9.76
N VAL A 60 5.50 -5.16 8.58
CA VAL A 60 4.85 -4.83 7.30
C VAL A 60 3.61 -5.68 7.08
N LEU A 61 3.67 -6.99 7.32
CA LEU A 61 2.50 -7.87 7.15
C LEU A 61 1.36 -7.51 8.09
N ILE A 62 1.67 -7.24 9.37
CA ILE A 62 0.65 -6.86 10.36
C ILE A 62 0.00 -5.53 9.95
N THR A 63 0.82 -4.51 9.69
CA THR A 63 0.32 -3.16 9.37
C THR A 63 -0.41 -3.11 8.03
N SER A 64 0.06 -3.81 6.99
CA SER A 64 -0.62 -3.85 5.69
C SER A 64 -1.96 -4.58 5.78
N THR A 65 -1.98 -5.71 6.50
CA THR A 65 -3.22 -6.47 6.72
C THR A 65 -4.19 -5.63 7.53
N GLY A 66 -3.75 -5.01 8.64
CA GLY A 66 -4.59 -4.18 9.48
C GLY A 66 -5.16 -2.96 8.79
N ALA A 67 -4.36 -2.29 7.96
CA ALA A 67 -4.85 -1.19 7.14
C ALA A 67 -5.96 -1.66 6.19
N SER A 68 -5.73 -2.74 5.43
CA SER A 68 -6.74 -3.26 4.50
C SER A 68 -8.02 -3.69 5.20
N THR A 69 -7.93 -4.41 6.32
CA THR A 69 -9.11 -4.89 7.04
C THR A 69 -9.89 -3.74 7.66
N ARG A 70 -9.21 -2.67 8.12
CA ARG A 70 -9.89 -1.47 8.64
C ARG A 70 -10.59 -0.68 7.56
N ILE A 71 -10.03 -0.61 6.35
CA ILE A 71 -10.70 -0.01 5.19
C ILE A 71 -12.02 -0.76 4.90
N GLU A 72 -12.03 -2.09 5.06
CA GLU A 72 -13.22 -2.93 4.90
C GLU A 72 -14.13 -2.99 6.15
N GLY A 73 -13.85 -2.18 7.19
CA GLY A 73 -14.70 -2.02 8.36
C GLY A 73 -14.38 -2.93 9.56
N ALA A 74 -13.32 -3.74 9.50
CA ALA A 74 -12.84 -4.48 10.66
C ALA A 74 -12.30 -3.52 11.74
N ARG A 75 -12.46 -3.88 13.02
CA ARG A 75 -12.02 -3.07 14.18
C ARG A 75 -10.83 -3.67 14.94
N LEU A 76 -10.12 -4.59 14.30
CA LEU A 76 -8.97 -5.28 14.89
C LEU A 76 -7.80 -4.30 15.05
N SER A 77 -7.11 -4.38 16.19
CA SER A 77 -5.84 -3.69 16.37
C SER A 77 -4.69 -4.44 15.69
N ASP A 78 -3.54 -3.80 15.58
CA ASP A 78 -2.32 -4.45 15.06
C ASP A 78 -1.93 -5.65 15.96
N GLU A 79 -2.15 -5.58 17.28
CA GLU A 79 -1.93 -6.69 18.21
C GLU A 79 -2.89 -7.86 17.99
N ASP A 80 -4.16 -7.58 17.66
CA ASP A 80 -5.15 -8.62 17.36
C ASP A 80 -4.79 -9.36 16.07
N ILE A 81 -4.34 -8.62 15.05
CA ILE A 81 -3.86 -9.20 13.80
C ILE A 81 -2.58 -10.00 14.03
N GLU A 82 -1.67 -9.50 14.86
CA GLU A 82 -0.47 -10.24 15.22
C GLU A 82 -0.78 -11.58 15.91
N LYS A 83 -1.76 -11.61 16.81
CA LYS A 83 -2.23 -12.84 17.46
C LYS A 83 -2.87 -13.80 16.45
N LEU A 84 -3.73 -13.29 15.56
CA LEU A 84 -4.36 -14.08 14.51
C LEU A 84 -3.33 -14.72 13.58
N MET A 85 -2.36 -13.94 13.12
CA MET A 85 -1.29 -14.42 12.23
C MET A 85 -0.43 -15.51 12.89
N ARG A 86 -0.13 -15.38 14.20
CA ARG A 86 0.54 -16.46 14.95
C ARG A 86 -0.26 -17.76 14.93
N GLY A 87 -1.58 -17.68 15.09
CA GLY A 87 -2.47 -18.85 15.04
C GLY A 87 -2.48 -19.53 13.67
N LEU A 88 -2.40 -18.77 12.58
CA LEU A 88 -2.36 -19.28 11.21
C LEU A 88 -1.03 -19.97 10.87
N ASP A 89 0.10 -19.42 11.35
CA ASP A 89 1.41 -20.05 11.17
C ASP A 89 1.47 -21.41 11.88
N ILE A 90 0.96 -21.51 13.12
CA ILE A 90 0.91 -22.78 13.87
C ILE A 90 0.09 -23.84 13.12
N GLN A 91 -1.07 -23.46 12.56
CA GLN A 91 -1.92 -24.38 11.79
C GLN A 91 -1.26 -24.91 10.51
N LYS A 92 -0.41 -24.11 9.86
CA LYS A 92 0.35 -24.55 8.67
C LYS A 92 1.39 -25.64 8.98
N PHE A 93 1.88 -25.74 10.22
CA PHE A 93 2.84 -26.77 10.62
C PHE A 93 2.18 -28.09 11.07
N THR A 94 0.87 -28.11 11.34
CA THR A 94 0.15 -29.31 11.82
C THR A 94 -0.18 -30.35 10.74
N ASN A 95 0.34 -30.24 9.51
CA ASN A 95 0.09 -31.23 8.46
C ASN A 95 1.34 -31.58 7.64
N ARG A 96 2.43 -31.94 8.32
CA ARG A 96 3.62 -32.58 7.73
C ARG A 96 4.23 -33.58 8.70
#